data_AF-A0A2W5YXK3-F1
#
_entry.id   AF-A0A2W5YXK3-F1
#
_cell.length_a   1.000
_cell.length_b   1.000
_cell.length_c   1.000
_cell.angle_alpha   90.00
_cell.angle_beta   90.00
_cell.angle_gamma   90.00
#
_symmetry.space_group_name_H-M   'P 1'
#
loop_
_entity.id
_entity.type
_entity.pdbx_description
1 polymer ?
#
loop_
_entity_poly.entity_id
_entity_poly.type
_entity_poly.pdbx_seq_one_letter_code
_entity_poly.pdbx_strand_id
1 'polypeptide(L)'
;GFLDIRDTVACVELACLNPPDAAEFRVFNQFTEQFSILDLANRVHDARAAHGLKTEIVHQPNPRVELEGHYYNAKHQHLLDLGLHPHALAETLIEDVIHTVERHASRVRPHTLVTAVDWRKGGEVYRSTEPASTAALEIEDAVDDRVAAPAL
;
A
#
# COMPACT_ATOMS: atom_id res chain seq x y z
N GLY A 1 2.32 7.78 0.29
CA GLY A 1 3.15 7.36 1.44
C GLY A 1 2.52 6.17 2.11
N PHE A 2 3.32 5.31 2.71
CA PHE A 2 2.92 4.13 3.47
C PHE A 2 3.51 4.20 4.89
N LEU A 3 2.88 3.49 5.83
CA LEU A 3 3.40 3.28 7.18
C LEU A 3 2.91 1.95 7.76
N ASP A 4 3.64 1.45 8.74
CA ASP A 4 3.20 0.32 9.55
C ASP A 4 2.04 0.73 10.48
N ILE A 5 1.16 -0.21 10.82
CA ILE A 5 0.08 0.03 11.77
C ILE A 5 0.61 0.41 13.16
N ARG A 6 1.78 -0.10 13.57
CA ARG A 6 2.48 0.27 14.81
C ARG A 6 2.81 1.76 14.82
N ASP A 7 3.30 2.29 13.70
CA ASP A 7 3.61 3.71 13.55
C ASP A 7 2.35 4.58 13.54
N THR A 8 1.22 4.03 13.08
CA THR A 8 -0.06 4.74 13.12
C THR A 8 -0.44 5.11 14.56
N VAL A 9 -0.33 4.14 15.48
CA VAL A 9 -0.66 4.35 16.89
C VAL A 9 0.37 5.28 17.55
N ALA A 10 1.66 5.07 17.26
CA ALA A 10 2.74 5.92 17.78
C ALA A 10 2.59 7.39 17.33
N CYS A 11 2.23 7.64 16.07
CA CYS A 11 2.01 9.01 15.58
C CYS A 11 0.85 9.71 16.29
N VAL A 12 -0.25 8.99 16.55
CA VAL A 12 -1.40 9.53 17.29
C VAL A 12 -0.99 9.84 18.73
N GLU A 13 -0.28 8.91 19.39
CA GLU A 13 0.27 9.13 20.73
C GLU A 13 1.17 10.37 20.78
N LEU A 14 2.12 10.50 19.86
CA LEU A 14 3.02 11.66 19.77
C LEU A 14 2.25 12.97 19.58
N ALA A 15 1.23 12.99 18.73
CA ALA A 15 0.40 14.16 18.52
C ALA A 15 -0.40 14.56 19.78
N CYS A 16 -0.86 13.58 20.57
CA CYS A 16 -1.53 13.81 21.84
C CYS A 16 -0.59 14.29 22.95
N LEU A 17 0.61 13.70 23.05
CA LEU A 17 1.61 14.05 24.07
C LEU A 17 2.27 15.41 23.82
N ASN A 18 2.29 15.87 22.57
CA ASN A 18 2.80 17.16 22.18
C ASN A 18 1.65 17.98 21.58
N PRO A 19 0.69 18.50 22.37
CA PRO A 19 -0.45 19.24 21.84
C PRO A 19 -0.01 20.53 21.13
N PRO A 20 -0.80 21.06 20.18
CA PRO A 20 -0.52 22.35 19.58
C PRO A 20 -0.68 23.48 20.59
N ASP A 21 -0.05 24.62 20.31
CA ASP A 21 -0.29 25.84 21.06
C ASP A 21 -1.72 26.35 20.87
N ALA A 22 -2.16 27.24 21.75
CA ALA A 22 -3.49 27.84 21.63
C ALA A 22 -3.66 28.54 20.27
N ALA A 23 -4.74 28.20 19.57
CA ALA A 23 -5.06 28.66 18.21
C ALA A 23 -4.07 28.23 17.11
N GLU A 24 -3.14 27.31 17.39
CA GLU A 24 -2.30 26.69 16.36
C GLU A 24 -3.04 25.54 15.67
N PHE A 25 -3.01 25.53 14.34
CA PHE A 25 -3.49 24.42 13.53
C PHE A 25 -2.31 23.71 12.87
N ARG A 26 -1.97 22.52 13.37
CA ARG A 26 -0.88 21.70 12.84
C ARG A 26 -1.38 20.71 11.81
N VAL A 27 -0.58 20.51 10.76
CA VAL A 27 -0.79 19.49 9.74
C VAL A 27 0.43 18.59 9.71
N PHE A 28 0.20 17.29 9.77
CA PHE A 28 1.24 16.27 9.66
C PHE A 28 0.94 15.38 8.45
N ASN A 29 1.96 15.17 7.63
CA ASN A 29 1.94 14.14 6.60
C ASN A 29 2.35 12.82 7.26
N GLN A 30 1.36 11.99 7.60
CA GLN A 30 1.56 10.76 8.36
C GLN A 30 1.89 9.58 7.42
N PHE A 31 3.17 9.42 7.11
CA PHE A 31 3.74 8.23 6.47
C PHE A 31 5.25 8.18 6.75
N THR A 32 5.87 7.03 6.58
CA THR A 32 7.31 6.81 6.84
C THR A 32 8.09 6.56 5.57
N GLU A 33 7.47 5.94 4.56
CA GLU A 33 8.12 5.59 3.30
C GLU A 33 7.22 5.87 2.08
N GLN A 34 7.82 5.94 0.91
CA GLN A 34 7.13 6.13 -0.37
C GLN A 34 7.50 4.96 -1.29
N PHE A 35 6.48 4.32 -1.84
CA PHE A 35 6.62 3.20 -2.77
C PHE A 35 5.68 3.41 -3.96
N SER A 36 6.07 2.97 -5.14
CA SER A 36 5.12 2.74 -6.22
C SER A 36 4.28 1.48 -5.93
N ILE A 37 3.15 1.33 -6.62
CA ILE A 37 2.36 0.08 -6.53
C ILE A 37 3.17 -1.11 -7.07
N LEU A 38 3.99 -0.87 -8.10
CA LEU A 38 4.81 -1.90 -8.72
C LEU A 38 5.98 -2.32 -7.81
N ASP A 39 6.58 -1.39 -7.06
CA ASP A 39 7.59 -1.72 -6.04
C ASP A 39 7.03 -2.67 -4.99
N LEU A 40 5.82 -2.40 -4.50
CA LEU A 40 5.15 -3.25 -3.53
C LEU A 40 4.79 -4.63 -4.12
N ALA A 41 4.31 -4.66 -5.37
CA ALA A 41 3.98 -5.91 -6.06
C ALA A 41 5.23 -6.79 -6.21
N ASN A 42 6.35 -6.21 -6.66
CA ASN A 42 7.63 -6.90 -6.80
C ASN A 42 8.17 -7.40 -5.45
N ARG A 43 8.15 -6.57 -4.41
CA ARG A 43 8.57 -7.00 -3.05
C ARG A 43 7.75 -8.18 -2.53
N VAL A 44 6.44 -8.18 -2.74
CA VAL A 44 5.58 -9.30 -2.33
C VAL A 44 5.83 -10.53 -3.19
N HIS A 45 6.00 -10.36 -4.51
CA HIS A 45 6.36 -11.43 -5.43
C HIS A 45 7.65 -12.12 -4.99
N ASP A 46 8.70 -11.35 -4.73
CA ASP A 46 10.03 -11.86 -4.38
C ASP A 46 10.02 -12.56 -3.01
N ALA A 47 9.35 -11.98 -2.02
CA ALA A 47 9.16 -12.61 -0.71
C ALA A 47 8.41 -13.95 -0.82
N ARG A 48 7.35 -14.03 -1.65
CA ARG A 48 6.64 -15.29 -1.89
C ARG A 48 7.51 -16.30 -2.64
N ALA A 49 8.26 -15.86 -3.64
CA ALA A 49 9.17 -16.69 -4.42
C ALA A 49 10.27 -17.32 -3.55
N ALA A 50 10.80 -16.58 -2.57
CA ALA A 50 11.77 -17.09 -1.59
C ALA A 50 11.25 -18.29 -0.78
N HIS A 51 9.93 -18.42 -0.62
CA HIS A 51 9.26 -19.56 0.02
C HIS A 51 8.70 -20.59 -0.95
N GLY A 52 9.05 -20.52 -2.25
CA GLY A 52 8.56 -21.44 -3.28
C GLY A 52 7.08 -21.25 -3.62
N LEU A 53 6.48 -20.12 -3.22
CA LEU A 53 5.09 -19.79 -3.50
C LEU A 53 5.00 -19.05 -4.84
N LYS A 54 4.45 -19.72 -5.85
CA LYS A 54 4.20 -19.10 -7.16
C LYS A 54 3.23 -17.93 -7.01
N THR A 55 3.59 -16.81 -7.61
CA THR A 55 2.84 -15.56 -7.58
C THR A 55 2.95 -14.92 -8.95
N GLU A 56 1.85 -14.39 -9.46
CA GLU A 56 1.82 -13.68 -10.74
C GLU A 56 1.40 -12.23 -10.48
N ILE A 57 2.12 -11.30 -11.10
CA ILE A 57 1.71 -9.90 -11.14
C ILE A 57 0.81 -9.72 -12.36
N VAL A 58 -0.35 -9.10 -12.13
CA VAL A 58 -1.41 -8.98 -13.11
C VAL A 58 -1.80 -7.51 -13.24
N HIS A 59 -1.67 -6.96 -14.44
CA HIS A 59 -2.10 -5.60 -14.71
C HIS A 59 -3.60 -5.56 -15.04
N GLN A 60 -4.32 -4.63 -14.41
CA GLN A 60 -5.76 -4.45 -14.58
C GLN A 60 -6.04 -3.06 -15.13
N PRO A 61 -7.06 -2.90 -15.99
CA PRO A 61 -7.50 -1.57 -16.40
C PRO A 61 -7.81 -0.71 -15.18
N ASN A 62 -7.19 0.47 -15.07
CA ASN A 62 -7.35 1.32 -13.90
C ASN A 62 -8.79 1.86 -13.81
N PRO A 63 -9.54 1.44 -12.78
CA PRO A 63 -10.92 1.88 -12.60
C PRO A 63 -11.01 3.31 -12.06
N ARG A 64 -9.89 3.86 -11.57
CA ARG A 64 -9.80 5.22 -11.02
C ARG A 64 -9.43 6.21 -12.13
N VAL A 65 -9.67 7.48 -11.83
CA VAL A 65 -9.19 8.60 -12.65
C VAL A 65 -8.06 9.26 -11.88
N GLU A 66 -6.83 8.81 -12.12
CA GLU A 66 -5.60 9.27 -11.45
C GLU A 66 -4.40 9.18 -12.40
N LEU A 67 -3.30 9.85 -12.05
CA LEU A 67 -2.05 9.74 -12.81
C LEU A 67 -1.29 8.48 -12.39
N GLU A 68 -1.14 7.52 -13.29
CA GLU A 68 -0.43 6.26 -13.02
C GLU A 68 1.09 6.45 -12.90
N GLY A 69 1.64 7.48 -13.52
CA GLY A 69 3.02 7.91 -13.35
C GLY A 69 3.08 9.40 -13.07
N HIS A 70 3.59 9.78 -11.90
CA HIS A 70 3.76 11.18 -11.51
C HIS A 70 4.93 11.34 -10.53
N TYR A 71 5.55 12.52 -10.54
CA TYR A 71 6.56 12.86 -9.54
C TYR A 71 5.91 12.95 -8.15
N TYR A 72 6.52 12.27 -7.18
CA TYR A 72 6.02 12.23 -5.81
C TYR A 72 7.19 12.36 -4.83
N ASN A 73 7.24 13.47 -4.09
CA ASN A 73 8.24 13.74 -3.06
C ASN A 73 7.60 14.52 -1.91
N ALA A 74 6.73 13.85 -1.16
CA ALA A 74 6.02 14.49 -0.05
C ALA A 74 6.92 14.58 1.20
N LYS A 75 6.96 15.76 1.83
CA LYS A 75 7.69 15.97 3.10
C LYS A 75 6.92 15.37 4.28
N HIS A 76 7.60 14.70 5.20
CA HIS A 76 6.98 14.00 6.34
C HIS A 76 7.78 14.17 7.66
N GLN A 77 8.54 15.25 7.77
CA GLN A 77 9.55 15.44 8.83
C GLN A 77 8.96 15.69 10.23
N HIS A 78 7.81 16.36 10.35
CA HIS A 78 7.32 16.84 11.66
C HIS A 78 7.11 15.72 12.70
N LEU A 79 6.65 14.54 12.30
CA LEU A 79 6.46 13.43 13.24
C LEU A 79 7.79 12.82 13.69
N LEU A 80 8.80 12.81 12.81
CA LEU A 80 10.17 12.42 13.16
C LEU A 80 10.78 13.42 14.16
N ASP A 81 10.55 14.72 13.95
CA ASP A 81 11.02 15.77 14.86
C ASP A 81 10.39 15.66 16.26
N LEU A 82 9.16 15.12 16.34
CA LEU A 82 8.49 14.82 17.62
C LEU A 82 8.98 13.52 18.29
N GLY A 83 9.89 12.78 17.65
CA GLY A 83 10.48 11.55 18.20
C GLY A 83 9.89 10.25 17.67
N LEU A 84 9.21 10.27 16.51
CA LEU A 84 8.79 9.02 15.86
C LEU A 84 10.02 8.17 15.50
N HIS A 85 10.01 6.92 15.97
CA HIS A 85 10.94 5.88 15.54
C HIS A 85 10.22 4.95 14.57
N PRO A 86 10.37 5.13 13.25
CA PRO A 86 9.56 4.44 12.25
C PRO A 86 9.92 2.96 12.14
N HIS A 87 8.92 2.13 11.91
CA HIS A 87 9.07 0.75 11.51
C HIS A 87 9.06 0.68 9.98
N ALA A 88 10.25 0.73 9.39
CA ALA A 88 10.41 0.59 7.93
C ALA A 88 9.92 -0.78 7.43
N LEU A 89 9.51 -0.83 6.16
CA LEU A 89 9.09 -2.04 5.47
C LEU A 89 10.28 -2.99 5.27
N ALA A 90 10.56 -3.79 6.28
CA ALA A 90 11.57 -4.84 6.25
C ALA A 90 11.04 -6.13 5.60
N GLU A 91 11.93 -6.95 5.03
CA GLU A 91 11.59 -8.25 4.44
C GLU A 91 10.85 -9.15 5.45
N THR A 92 11.35 -9.22 6.69
CA THR A 92 10.71 -9.96 7.80
C THR A 92 9.25 -9.54 8.05
N LEU A 93 8.92 -8.25 7.89
CA LEU A 93 7.54 -7.79 8.04
C LEU A 93 6.65 -8.31 6.90
N ILE A 94 7.17 -8.34 5.67
CA ILE A 94 6.45 -8.88 4.50
C ILE A 94 6.22 -10.39 4.70
N GLU A 95 7.23 -11.13 5.16
CA GLU A 95 7.14 -12.56 5.47
C GLU A 95 6.06 -12.83 6.54
N ASP A 96 6.06 -12.07 7.65
CA ASP A 96 5.08 -12.21 8.72
C ASP A 96 3.64 -11.98 8.22
N VAL A 97 3.45 -10.99 7.34
CA VAL A 97 2.14 -10.73 6.71
C VAL A 97 1.75 -11.87 5.78
N ILE A 98 2.66 -12.38 4.95
CA ILE A 98 2.40 -13.53 4.06
C ILE A 98 1.97 -14.75 4.89
N HIS A 99 2.69 -15.09 5.95
CA HIS A 99 2.35 -16.21 6.83
C HIS A 99 0.98 -16.04 7.49
N THR A 100 0.64 -14.81 7.89
CA THR A 100 -0.66 -14.47 8.46
C THR A 100 -1.77 -14.67 7.43
N VAL A 101 -1.57 -14.23 6.19
CA VAL A 101 -2.54 -14.39 5.10
C VAL A 101 -2.71 -15.85 4.72
N GLU A 102 -1.64 -16.61 4.50
CA GLU A 102 -1.69 -18.04 4.15
C GLU A 102 -2.44 -18.85 5.22
N ARG A 103 -2.20 -18.57 6.51
CA ARG A 103 -2.92 -19.20 7.63
C ARG A 103 -4.44 -19.00 7.56
N HIS A 104 -4.87 -17.86 7.03
CA HIS A 104 -6.29 -17.48 6.95
C HIS A 104 -6.85 -17.51 5.53
N ALA A 105 -6.13 -18.07 4.56
CA ALA A 105 -6.49 -18.07 3.15
C ALA A 105 -7.87 -18.70 2.88
N SER A 106 -8.26 -19.72 3.65
CA SER A 106 -9.58 -20.37 3.53
C SER A 106 -10.77 -19.44 3.80
N ARG A 107 -10.54 -18.28 4.42
CA ARG A 107 -11.57 -17.26 4.71
C ARG A 107 -11.69 -16.22 3.60
N VAL A 108 -10.75 -16.20 2.66
CA VAL A 108 -10.75 -15.27 1.53
C VAL A 108 -11.95 -15.55 0.64
N ARG A 109 -12.63 -14.50 0.20
CA ARG A 109 -13.73 -14.57 -0.76
C ARG A 109 -13.23 -14.03 -2.10
N PRO A 110 -12.81 -14.88 -3.05
CA PRO A 110 -12.09 -14.41 -4.24
C PRO A 110 -12.85 -13.35 -5.07
N HIS A 111 -14.18 -13.45 -5.13
CA HIS A 111 -15.02 -12.47 -5.82
C HIS A 111 -14.91 -11.04 -5.26
N THR A 112 -14.42 -10.85 -4.03
CA THR A 112 -14.23 -9.52 -3.43
C THR A 112 -12.90 -8.86 -3.79
N LEU A 113 -11.98 -9.58 -4.45
CA LEU A 113 -10.66 -9.07 -4.85
C LEU A 113 -10.72 -8.34 -6.20
N VAL A 114 -11.72 -8.64 -7.04
CA VAL A 114 -11.92 -7.98 -8.33
C VAL A 114 -12.53 -6.60 -8.10
N THR A 115 -12.05 -5.61 -8.84
CA THR A 115 -12.61 -4.26 -8.83
C THR A 115 -14.09 -4.27 -9.24
N ALA A 116 -14.96 -3.75 -8.37
CA ALA A 116 -16.40 -3.67 -8.63
C ALA A 116 -16.91 -2.26 -9.01
N VAL A 117 -16.07 -1.23 -8.91
CA VAL A 117 -16.47 0.18 -9.07
C VAL A 117 -15.49 0.91 -9.97
N ASP A 118 -16.00 1.47 -11.08
CA ASP A 118 -15.26 2.38 -11.96
C ASP A 118 -15.67 3.83 -11.64
N TRP A 119 -14.71 4.74 -11.46
CA TRP A 119 -14.96 6.13 -11.08
C TRP A 119 -15.73 6.93 -12.14
N ARG A 120 -15.66 6.51 -13.40
CA ARG A 120 -16.31 7.17 -14.54
C ARG A 120 -17.76 6.72 -14.69
N LYS A 121 -18.09 5.51 -14.23
CA LYS A 121 -19.40 4.87 -14.48
C LYS A 121 -20.17 4.48 -13.21
N GLY A 122 -19.53 4.53 -12.05
CA GLY A 122 -20.04 3.93 -10.81
C GLY A 122 -19.91 2.40 -10.83
N GLY A 123 -20.55 1.75 -9.86
CA GLY A 123 -20.58 0.29 -9.78
C GLY A 123 -21.39 -0.20 -8.57
N GLU A 124 -21.64 -1.50 -8.54
CA GLU A 124 -22.38 -2.14 -7.44
C GLU A 124 -21.45 -3.06 -6.67
N VAL A 125 -21.31 -2.80 -5.38
CA VAL A 125 -20.39 -3.55 -4.53
C VAL A 125 -21.06 -4.85 -4.07
N TYR A 126 -20.36 -5.98 -4.25
CA TYR A 126 -20.71 -7.29 -3.67
C TYR A 126 -22.12 -7.83 -3.97
N ARG A 127 -22.73 -7.45 -5.11
CA ARG A 127 -24.09 -7.89 -5.46
C ARG A 127 -24.17 -9.28 -6.09
N SER A 128 -23.04 -9.89 -6.46
CA SER A 128 -22.94 -11.27 -6.94
C SER A 128 -21.82 -12.04 -6.24
N THR A 129 -22.05 -13.32 -5.97
CA THR A 129 -21.00 -14.29 -5.58
C THR A 129 -20.09 -14.68 -6.74
N GLU A 130 -20.42 -14.21 -7.95
CA GLU A 130 -19.64 -14.43 -9.16
C GLU A 130 -18.72 -13.23 -9.44
N PRO A 131 -17.46 -13.46 -9.85
CA PRO A 131 -16.52 -12.42 -10.18
C PRO A 131 -17.03 -11.58 -11.36
N ALA A 132 -16.93 -10.25 -11.24
CA ALA A 132 -17.20 -9.35 -12.36
C ALA A 132 -16.19 -9.59 -13.49
N SER A 133 -16.70 -9.61 -14.73
CA SER A 133 -16.03 -9.81 -16.01
C SER A 133 -14.50 -9.77 -16.00
N THR A 134 -13.88 -10.92 -16.27
CA THR A 134 -12.47 -11.07 -16.67
C THR A 134 -12.26 -10.42 -18.05
N ALA A 135 -11.96 -9.13 -18.09
CA ALA A 135 -11.18 -8.62 -19.22
C ALA A 135 -9.84 -9.37 -19.23
N ALA A 136 -9.33 -9.70 -20.42
CA ALA A 136 -8.09 -10.45 -20.55
C ALA A 136 -6.97 -9.75 -19.78
N LEU A 137 -6.33 -10.51 -18.90
CA LEU A 137 -5.28 -10.03 -18.03
C LEU A 137 -3.98 -9.99 -18.84
N GLU A 138 -3.36 -8.83 -18.92
CA GLU A 138 -2.06 -8.67 -19.57
C GLU A 138 -0.97 -8.95 -18.53
N ILE A 139 -0.11 -9.92 -18.85
CA ILE A 139 1.07 -10.29 -18.08
C ILE A 139 2.27 -9.62 -18.77
N GLU A 140 2.85 -8.62 -18.13
CA GLU A 140 4.10 -8.01 -18.58
C GLU A 140 5.12 -8.06 -17.43
N ASP A 141 6.30 -8.62 -17.67
CA ASP A 141 7.46 -8.50 -16.79
C ASP A 141 8.07 -7.09 -16.98
N ALA A 142 7.63 -6.13 -16.18
CA ALA A 142 8.17 -4.76 -16.22
C ALA A 142 8.97 -4.43 -14.96
N VAL A 143 10.25 -4.09 -15.14
CA VAL A 143 11.08 -3.44 -14.13
C VAL A 143 10.75 -1.94 -14.15
N ASP A 144 10.31 -1.40 -13.01
CA ASP A 144 9.94 0.01 -12.87
C ASP A 144 11.08 0.83 -12.25
N ASP A 145 11.81 1.58 -13.08
CA ASP A 145 12.90 2.47 -12.64
C ASP A 145 12.40 3.80 -12.01
N ARG A 146 11.10 3.95 -11.72
CA ARG A 146 10.47 5.26 -11.46
C ARG A 146 10.42 5.74 -10.01
N VAL A 147 11.14 5.09 -9.09
CA VAL A 147 11.34 5.62 -7.72
C VAL A 147 12.83 5.71 -7.36
N ALA A 148 13.62 6.33 -8.24
CA ALA A 148 14.96 6.78 -7.88
C ALA A 148 14.91 8.23 -7.35
N ALA A 149 14.46 8.40 -6.10
CA ALA A 149 14.85 9.56 -5.32
C ALA A 149 15.99 9.14 -4.39
N PRO A 150 17.20 9.70 -4.49
CA PRO A 150 18.26 9.40 -3.54
C PRO A 150 17.80 9.86 -2.16
N ALA A 151 17.88 8.97 -1.17
CA ALA A 151 17.79 9.34 0.23
C ALA A 151 18.92 10.36 0.52
N LEU A 152 18.55 11.56 0.92
CA LEU A 152 19.42 12.53 1.57
C LEU A 152 19.09 12.58 3.05
#